data_AF-A0A7Y2C5X4-F1
#
_entry.id   AF-A0A7Y2C5X4-F1
#
_cell.length_a   1.000
_cell.length_b   1.000
_cell.length_c   1.000
_cell.angle_alpha   90.00
_cell.angle_beta   90.00
_cell.angle_gamma   90.00
#
_symmetry.space_group_name_H-M   'P 1'
#
loop_
_entity.id
_entity.type
_entity.pdbx_description
1 polymer ?
#
loop_
_entity_poly.entity_id
_entity_poly.type
_entity_poly.pdbx_seq_one_letter_code
_entity_poly.pdbx_strand_id
1 'polypeptide(L)' 'MFAKIGVKARTFRDPNNHEVTGVLIEAPDIERFEAFMATDEVKKAMEEDGLKIDTVRILSEFSP' A
#
# COMPACT_ATOMS: atom_id res chain seq x y z
N MET A 1 -3.29 -9.61 4.40
CA MET A 1 -2.24 -8.90 5.15
C MET A 1 -2.79 -7.66 5.89
N PHE A 2 -3.24 -6.62 5.20
CA PHE A 2 -3.70 -5.34 5.80
C PHE A 2 -4.89 -5.41 6.79
N ALA A 3 -5.79 -6.37 6.63
CA ALA A 3 -6.93 -6.54 7.55
C ALA A 3 -6.50 -6.80 9.02
N LYS A 4 -5.29 -7.34 9.25
CA LYS A 4 -4.77 -7.60 10.62
C LYS A 4 -4.49 -6.32 11.42
N ILE A 5 -4.32 -5.18 10.75
CA ILE A 5 -4.02 -3.88 11.37
C ILE A 5 -5.18 -2.88 11.23
N GLY A 6 -6.38 -3.35 10.88
CA GLY A 6 -7.56 -2.49 10.74
C GLY A 6 -7.55 -1.60 9.50
N VAL A 7 -6.62 -1.82 8.58
CA VAL A 7 -6.46 -1.06 7.35
C VAL A 7 -7.45 -1.55 6.30
N LYS A 8 -8.13 -0.61 5.62
CA LYS A 8 -8.90 -0.91 4.41
C LYS A 8 -8.07 -0.60 3.18
N ALA A 9 -8.05 -1.52 2.22
CA ALA A 9 -7.35 -1.33 0.95
C ALA A 9 -8.34 -1.41 -0.21
N ARG A 10 -8.21 -0.49 -1.17
CA ARG A 10 -8.90 -0.53 -2.46
C ARG A 10 -7.86 -0.49 -3.57
N THR A 11 -7.94 -1.41 -4.52
CA THR A 11 -7.05 -1.47 -5.68
C THR A 11 -7.72 -0.87 -6.91
N PHE A 12 -6.93 -0.19 -7.74
CA PHE A 12 -7.37 0.49 -8.95
C PHE A 12 -6.48 0.02 -10.09
N ARG A 13 -7.07 -0.42 -11.20
CA ARG A 13 -6.31 -0.72 -12.41
C ARG A 13 -6.26 0.52 -13.28
N ASP A 14 -5.08 0.89 -13.77
CA ASP A 14 -4.97 1.94 -14.77
C ASP A 14 -5.63 1.48 -16.08
N PRO A 15 -6.58 2.23 -16.65
CA PRO A 15 -7.28 1.85 -17.87
C PRO A 15 -6.40 1.89 -19.13
N ASN A 16 -5.26 2.57 -19.08
CA ASN A 16 -4.33 2.77 -20.20
C ASN A 16 -3.00 2.03 -20.03
N ASN A 17 -2.65 1.58 -18.81
CA ASN A 17 -1.42 0.83 -18.54
C ASN A 17 -1.63 -0.33 -17.55
N HIS A 18 -1.75 -1.55 -18.07
CA HIS A 18 -2.03 -2.74 -17.25
C HIS A 18 -0.89 -3.14 -16.30
N GLU A 19 0.32 -2.58 -16.46
CA GLU A 19 1.45 -2.82 -15.56
C GLU A 19 1.42 -1.93 -14.31
N VAL A 20 0.48 -0.96 -14.25
CA VAL A 20 0.34 -0.02 -13.13
C VAL A 20 -0.98 -0.27 -12.41
N THR A 21 -0.89 -0.36 -11.09
CA THR A 21 -2.04 -0.44 -10.19
C THR A 21 -1.94 0.67 -9.15
N GLY A 22 -3.05 1.34 -8.87
CA GLY A 22 -3.20 2.24 -7.74
C GLY A 22 -3.69 1.45 -6.52
N VAL A 23 -3.26 1.85 -5.33
CA VAL A 23 -3.81 1.33 -4.08
C VAL A 23 -4.17 2.52 -3.19
N LEU A 24 -5.41 2.56 -2.72
CA LEU A 24 -5.83 3.45 -1.65
C LEU A 24 -5.85 2.67 -0.35
N ILE A 25 -5.11 3.15 0.63
CA ILE A 25 -4.99 2.56 1.96
C ILE A 25 -5.57 3.55 2.97
N GLU A 26 -6.66 3.16 3.61
CA GLU A 26 -7.21 3.88 4.76
C GLU A 26 -6.61 3.26 6.02
N ALA A 27 -5.61 3.94 6.58
CA ALA A 27 -4.97 3.54 7.82
C ALA A 27 -5.49 4.41 8.98
N PRO A 28 -6.10 3.80 10.04
CA PRO A 28 -6.57 4.56 11.20
C PRO A 28 -5.42 5.07 12.09
N ASP A 29 -4.22 4.51 11.93
CA ASP A 29 -3.00 4.87 12.66
C ASP A 29 -1.82 4.69 11.69
N ILE A 30 -1.22 5.83 11.29
CA ILE A 30 -0.16 5.85 10.28
C ILE A 30 1.16 5.28 10.84
N GLU A 31 1.46 5.51 12.11
CA GLU A 31 2.69 5.03 12.76
C GLU A 31 2.69 3.51 12.85
N ARG A 32 1.54 2.94 13.22
CA ARG A 32 1.35 1.49 13.23
C ARG A 32 1.40 0.90 11.82
N PHE A 33 0.90 1.62 10.82
CA PHE A 33 1.00 1.21 9.42
C PHE A 33 2.46 1.19 8.94
N GLU A 34 3.22 2.26 9.21
CA GLU A 34 4.65 2.33 8.85
C GLU A 34 5.48 1.24 9.52
N ALA A 35 5.27 1.02 10.83
CA ALA A 35 5.94 -0.04 11.56
C ALA A 35 5.62 -1.43 10.99
N PHE A 36 4.37 -1.65 10.57
CA PHE A 36 3.96 -2.89 9.91
C PHE A 36 4.62 -3.06 8.54
N MET A 37 4.69 -1.99 7.75
CA MET A 37 5.32 -1.98 6.42
C MET A 37 6.83 -2.23 6.47
N ALA A 38 7.49 -1.89 7.60
CA ALA A 38 8.91 -2.15 7.81
C ALA A 38 9.26 -3.63 8.10
N THR A 39 8.25 -4.48 8.36
CA THR A 39 8.45 -5.89 8.71
C THR A 39 8.87 -6.74 7.51
N ASP A 40 9.60 -7.83 7.78
CA ASP A 40 10.05 -8.75 6.73
C ASP A 40 8.89 -9.55 6.11
N GLU A 41 7.77 -9.75 6.83
CA GLU A 41 6.53 -10.35 6.28
C GLU A 41 6.02 -9.50 5.11
N VAL A 42 5.97 -8.17 5.28
CA VAL A 42 5.48 -7.26 4.24
C VAL A 42 6.46 -7.17 3.08
N LYS A 43 7.77 -7.07 3.34
CA LYS A 43 8.78 -7.04 2.27
C LYS A 43 8.70 -8.27 1.39
N LYS A 44 8.57 -9.45 1.99
CA LYS A 44 8.44 -10.71 1.26
C LYS A 44 7.14 -10.76 0.45
N ALA A 45 6.02 -10.33 1.02
CA ALA A 45 4.75 -10.28 0.31
C ALA A 45 4.81 -9.31 -0.90
N MET A 46 5.46 -8.16 -0.74
CA MET A 46 5.68 -7.20 -1.83
C MET A 46 6.53 -7.79 -2.96
N GLU A 47 7.59 -8.52 -2.62
CA GLU A 47 8.46 -9.19 -3.59
C GLU A 47 7.71 -10.30 -4.35
N GLU A 48 6.93 -11.13 -3.64
CA GLU A 48 6.10 -12.19 -4.23
C GLU A 48 5.00 -11.63 -5.16
N ASP A 49 4.42 -10.48 -4.82
CA ASP A 49 3.43 -9.77 -5.65
C ASP A 49 4.07 -9.02 -6.84
N GLY A 50 5.41 -9.04 -6.96
CA GLY A 50 6.14 -8.33 -8.03
C GLY A 50 6.11 -6.81 -7.89
N LEU A 51 5.84 -6.29 -6.69
CA LEU A 51 5.78 -4.86 -6.42
C LEU A 51 7.18 -4.25 -6.51
N LYS A 52 7.36 -3.29 -7.40
CA LYS A 52 8.57 -2.48 -7.51
C LYS A 52 8.52 -1.36 -6.47
N ILE A 53 9.18 -1.53 -5.33
CA ILE A 53 9.05 -0.63 -4.17
C ILE A 53 9.47 0.82 -4.47
N ASP A 54 10.39 1.00 -5.41
CA ASP A 54 10.86 2.28 -5.94
C ASP A 54 9.78 3.04 -6.73
N THR A 55 8.72 2.35 -7.18
CA THR A 55 7.59 2.96 -7.88
C THR A 55 6.46 3.39 -6.95
N VAL A 56 6.55 3.05 -5.64
CA VAL A 56 5.51 3.38 -4.66
C VAL A 56 5.48 4.88 -4.40
N ARG A 57 4.28 5.47 -4.45
CA ARG A 57 4.04 6.86 -4.04
C ARG A 57 3.06 6.90 -2.89
N ILE A 58 3.43 7.62 -1.83
CA ILE A 58 2.59 7.86 -0.66
C ILE A 58 1.96 9.24 -0.82
N LEU A 59 0.64 9.32 -0.69
CA LEU A 59 -0.15 10.55 -0.82
C LEU A 59 -0.93 10.75 0.49
N SER A 60 -1.00 11.99 0.97
CA SER A 60 -1.86 12.38 2.07
C SER A 60 -3.17 12.97 1.56
N GLU A 61 -4.27 12.75 2.29
CA GLU A 61 -5.54 13.41 2.00
C GLU A 61 -5.39 14.93 2.15
N PHE A 62 -6.00 15.69 1.24
CA PHE A 62 -6.00 17.14 1.32
C PHE A 62 -6.82 17.60 2.53
N SER A 63 -6.19 18.35 3.44
CA SER A 63 -6.86 19.09 4.50
C SER A 63 -6.84 20.59 4.16
N PRO A 64 -8.00 21.25 4.00
CA PRO A 64 -8.10 22.67 3.65
C PRO A 64 -7.54 23.61 4.73
#